data_AF-A0A0C5W072-F1
#
_entry.id   AF-A0A0C5W072-F1
#
_cell.length_a   1.000
_cell.length_b   1.000
_cell.length_c   1.000
_cell.angle_alpha   90.00
_cell.angle_beta   90.00
_cell.angle_gamma   90.00
#
_symmetry.space_group_name_H-M   'P 1'
#
loop_
_entity.id
_entity.type
_entity.pdbx_description
1 polymer ?
#
loop_
_entity_poly.entity_id
_entity_poly.type
_entity_poly.pdbx_seq_one_letter_code
_entity_poly.pdbx_strand_id
1 'polypeptide(L)' 'MEKLTNKEEEIMHILWKLEKAFVKDVLAEIKNDKPHYNTLSTIIRNLEEKGYVSYR' A
#
# COMPACT_ATOMS: atom_id res chain seq x y z
N MET A 1 5.38 -13.16 -12.99
CA MET A 1 4.66 -11.97 -12.48
C MET A 1 3.74 -12.46 -11.39
N GLU A 2 4.09 -12.22 -10.13
CA GLU A 2 3.15 -12.45 -9.03
C GLU A 2 1.97 -11.49 -9.20
N LYS A 3 0.75 -12.03 -9.16
CA LYS A 3 -0.45 -11.20 -9.19
C LYS A 3 -0.54 -10.46 -7.86
N LEU A 4 -0.65 -9.15 -7.94
CA LEU A 4 -1.11 -8.34 -6.82
C LEU A 4 -2.59 -8.69 -6.61
N THR A 5 -2.98 -8.78 -5.35
CA THR A 5 -4.39 -8.82 -4.98
C THR A 5 -5.03 -7.44 -5.22
N ASN A 6 -6.34 -7.37 -5.40
CA ASN A 6 -7.05 -6.10 -5.59
C ASN A 6 -6.68 -5.04 -4.54
N LYS A 7 -6.45 -5.46 -3.28
CA LYS A 7 -6.04 -4.58 -2.19
C LYS A 7 -4.60 -4.08 -2.34
N GLU A 8 -3.67 -4.94 -2.74
CA GLU A 8 -2.29 -4.55 -3.04
C GLU A 8 -2.22 -3.57 -4.21
N GLU A 9 -2.98 -3.81 -5.28
CA GLU A 9 -3.06 -2.91 -6.44
C GLU A 9 -3.61 -1.54 -6.04
N GLU A 10 -4.68 -1.49 -5.25
CA GLU A 10 -5.27 -0.24 -4.78
C GLU A 10 -4.28 0.59 -3.96
N ILE A 11 -3.57 -0.06 -3.02
CA ILE A 11 -2.54 0.58 -2.20
C ILE A 11 -1.35 1.02 -3.06
N MET A 12 -0.93 0.21 -4.02
CA MET A 12 0.14 0.55 -4.96
C MET A 12 -0.23 1.79 -5.78
N HIS A 13 -1.46 1.89 -6.28
CA HIS A 13 -1.94 3.07 -7.01
C HIS A 13 -1.91 4.34 -6.15
N ILE A 14 -2.33 4.24 -4.90
CA ILE A 14 -2.30 5.37 -3.96
C ILE A 14 -0.86 5.78 -3.65
N LEU A 15 0.00 4.82 -3.32
CA LEU A 15 1.44 5.06 -3.08
C LEU A 15 2.12 5.71 -4.29
N TRP A 16 1.83 5.23 -5.49
CA TRP A 16 2.38 5.77 -6.73
C TRP A 16 1.93 7.22 -6.97
N LYS A 17 0.67 7.53 -6.67
CA LYS A 17 0.13 8.90 -6.77
C LYS A 17 0.74 9.84 -5.73
N LEU A 18 1.04 9.33 -4.55
CA LEU A 18 1.61 10.13 -3.45
C LEU A 18 3.13 10.29 -3.55
N GLU A 19 3.83 9.46 -4.34
CA GLU A 19 5.29 9.33 -4.53
C GLU A 19 6.09 9.01 -3.25
N LYS A 20 5.79 9.70 -2.15
CA LYS A 20 6.24 9.42 -0.78
C LYS A 20 5.08 9.62 0.18
N ALA A 21 4.70 8.55 0.85
CA ALA A 21 3.64 8.56 1.83
C ALA A 21 3.99 7.63 2.99
N PHE A 22 3.57 8.02 4.19
CA PHE A 22 3.53 7.08 5.31
C PHE A 22 2.30 6.18 5.19
N VAL A 23 2.35 5.04 5.88
CA VAL A 23 1.22 4.10 5.98
C VAL A 23 -0.08 4.82 6.37
N LYS A 24 -0.01 5.79 7.27
CA LYS A 24 -1.15 6.62 7.69
C LYS A 24 -1.71 7.53 6.58
N ASP A 25 -0.88 8.00 5.66
CA ASP A 25 -1.29 8.89 4.57
C ASP A 25 -1.98 8.09 3.47
N VAL A 26 -1.45 6.90 3.17
CA VAL A 26 -2.10 5.92 2.29
C VAL A 26 -3.48 5.55 2.86
N LEU A 27 -3.56 5.27 4.16
CA LEU A 27 -4.83 4.98 4.85
C LEU A 27 -5.82 6.15 4.78
N ALA A 28 -5.31 7.39 4.77
CA ALA A 28 -6.14 8.58 4.67
C ALA A 28 -6.73 8.80 3.26
N GLU A 29 -5.98 8.43 2.21
CA GLU A 29 -6.45 8.47 0.81
C GLU A 29 -7.48 7.37 0.49
N ILE A 30 -7.45 6.24 1.20
CA ILE A 30 -8.48 5.19 1.05
C ILE A 30 -9.83 5.73 1.56
N LYS A 31 -10.73 6.10 0.66
CA LYS A 31 -12.04 6.67 1.03
C LYS A 31 -13.11 5.62 1.34
N ASN A 32 -13.00 4.42 0.78
CA ASN A 32 -13.95 3.32 0.95
C ASN A 32 -13.27 2.10 1.57
N ASP A 33 -13.93 1.45 2.52
CA ASP A 33 -13.44 0.23 3.21
C ASP A 33 -11.99 0.35 3.72
N LYS A 34 -11.73 1.37 4.56
CA LYS A 34 -10.39 1.59 5.14
C LYS A 34 -9.91 0.32 5.86
N PRO A 35 -8.86 -0.35 5.35
CA PRO A 35 -8.32 -1.50 6.04
C PRO A 35 -7.74 -1.08 7.38
N HIS A 36 -7.70 -2.00 8.35
CA HIS A 36 -6.97 -1.74 9.57
C HIS A 36 -5.49 -1.44 9.26
N TYR A 37 -4.87 -0.61 10.09
CA TYR A 37 -3.45 -0.27 9.98
C TYR A 37 -2.55 -1.51 9.88
N ASN A 38 -2.89 -2.57 10.61
CA ASN A 38 -2.15 -3.83 10.60
C ASN A 38 -2.19 -4.48 9.22
N THR A 39 -3.38 -4.53 8.60
CA THR A 39 -3.57 -5.05 7.24
C THR A 39 -2.79 -4.22 6.23
N LEU A 40 -2.86 -2.89 6.34
CA LEU A 40 -2.12 -1.99 5.46
C LEU A 40 -0.61 -2.16 5.60
N SER A 41 -0.13 -2.33 6.83
CA SER A 41 1.29 -2.58 7.12
C SER A 41 1.77 -3.89 6.54
N THR A 42 0.97 -4.97 6.67
CA THR A 42 1.28 -6.26 6.04
C THR A 42 1.34 -6.13 4.53
N ILE A 43 0.39 -5.42 3.91
CA ILE A 43 0.38 -5.22 2.45
C ILE A 43 1.60 -4.43 1.98
N ILE A 44 1.93 -3.33 2.65
CA ILE A 44 3.11 -2.51 2.30
C ILE A 44 4.38 -3.34 2.46
N ARG A 45 4.48 -4.17 3.50
CA ARG A 45 5.60 -5.08 3.70
C ARG A 45 5.69 -6.15 2.62
N ASN A 46 4.56 -6.75 2.22
CA ASN A 46 4.54 -7.69 1.10
C ASN A 46 5.00 -7.02 -0.22
N LEU A 47 4.55 -5.78 -0.46
CA LEU A 47 4.97 -5.01 -1.63
C LEU A 47 6.47 -4.66 -1.58
N GLU A 48 7.01 -4.42 -0.38
CA GLU A 48 8.44 -4.19 -0.15
C GLU A 48 9.27 -5.46 -0.35
N GLU A 49 8.83 -6.60 0.19
CA GLU A 49 9.45 -7.91 -0.04
C GLU A 49 9.46 -8.31 -1.52
N LYS A 50 8.41 -7.92 -2.26
CA LYS A 50 8.31 -8.07 -3.71
C LYS A 50 9.15 -7.05 -4.51
N GLY A 51 9.71 -6.03 -3.85
CA GLY A 51 10.55 -4.99 -4.46
C GLY A 51 9.80 -3.88 -5.19
N TYR A 52 8.48 -3.73 -4.97
CA TYR A 52 7.67 -2.66 -5.58
C TYR A 52 7.73 -1.34 -4.81
N VAL A 53 7.91 -1.40 -3.49
CA VAL A 53 8.04 -0.21 -2.64
C VAL A 53 9.31 -0.33 -1.80
N SER A 54 9.88 0.82 -1.45
CA SER A 54 11.00 0.90 -0.54
C SER A 54 10.80 2.07 0.41
N TYR A 55 11.24 1.91 1.64
CA TYR A 55 11.26 2.98 2.63
C TYR A 55 12.65 3.62 2.65
N ARG A 56 12.72 4.90 3.00
CA ARG A 56 13.97 5.64 3.15
C ARG A 56 13.97 6.42 4.45
#